data_AF-A0A8J3HFD9-F1
#
_entry.id   AF-A0A8J3HFD9-F1
#
_cell.length_a   1.000
_cell.length_b   1.000
_cell.length_c   1.000
_cell.angle_alpha   90.00
_cell.angle_beta   90.00
_cell.angle_gamma   90.00
#
_symmetry.space_group_name_H-M   'P 1'
#
loop_
_entity.id
_entity.type
_entity.pdbx_description
1 polymer ?
#
loop_
_entity_poly.entity_id
_entity_poly.type
_entity_poly.pdbx_seq_one_letter_code
_entity_poly.pdbx_strand_id
1 'polypeptide(L)'
;MGTVSPYTVLDVPASFITLAEERFPDADARYVLPHLIEFYRVSAAIPPVHGVIEDGQILVVSGHKYYKAALALGRSSMRVIVRSADTDQVDRFRAKPGVTLVDVDEIRRRERGEPEVDLLHLFFFAEPLTEAQKTEFDRRFVSFFRALVDRCGQGGELFHVKDLGYSEKTASASFVVRVPAEDQGWYSSYLGISKAFDREVAQILSFNGHELP
;
A
#
# COMPACT_ATOMS: atom_id res chain seq x y z
N MET A 1 -11.97 -22.51 22.27
CA MET A 1 -12.44 -21.15 22.57
C MET A 1 -11.64 -20.20 21.71
N GLY A 2 -12.24 -19.59 20.69
CA GLY A 2 -11.55 -18.63 19.84
C GLY A 2 -11.38 -17.32 20.60
N THR A 3 -10.14 -16.87 20.77
CA THR A 3 -9.84 -15.53 21.27
C THR A 3 -10.44 -14.51 20.30
N VAL A 4 -11.48 -13.79 20.74
CA VAL A 4 -12.06 -12.66 20.01
C VAL A 4 -10.95 -11.66 19.77
N SER A 5 -10.65 -11.37 18.50
CA SER A 5 -9.66 -10.36 18.13
C SER A 5 -10.10 -9.02 18.75
N PRO A 6 -9.24 -8.31 19.50
CA PRO A 6 -9.59 -7.07 20.23
C PRO A 6 -9.83 -5.86 19.30
N TYR A 7 -10.11 -6.13 18.02
CA TYR A 7 -10.14 -5.14 16.95
C TYR A 7 -11.39 -5.36 16.10
N THR A 8 -12.11 -4.27 15.87
CA THR A 8 -13.26 -4.22 14.96
C THR A 8 -12.84 -3.48 13.70
N VAL A 9 -13.11 -4.06 12.53
CA VAL A 9 -12.82 -3.42 11.25
C VAL A 9 -14.12 -2.84 10.70
N LEU A 10 -14.11 -1.55 10.39
CA LEU A 10 -15.25 -0.80 9.90
C LEU A 10 -14.89 -0.14 8.57
N ASP A 11 -15.82 -0.08 7.61
CA ASP A 11 -15.76 0.91 6.55
C ASP A 11 -16.58 2.12 7.01
N VAL A 12 -15.95 3.29 7.00
CA VAL A 12 -16.44 4.49 7.68
C VAL A 12 -16.44 5.67 6.72
N PRO A 13 -17.52 6.46 6.64
CA PRO A 13 -17.52 7.72 5.90
C PRO A 13 -16.38 8.62 6.36
N ALA A 14 -15.65 9.22 5.43
CA ALA A 14 -14.48 10.05 5.74
C ALA A 14 -14.84 11.23 6.69
N SER A 15 -16.09 11.69 6.67
CA SER A 15 -16.63 12.73 7.55
C SER A 15 -16.72 12.33 9.03
N PHE A 16 -16.59 11.05 9.37
CA PHE A 16 -16.52 10.57 10.75
C PHE A 16 -15.08 10.30 11.22
N ILE A 17 -14.08 10.64 10.42
CA ILE A 17 -12.66 10.41 10.72
C ILE A 17 -11.98 11.76 10.88
N THR A 18 -11.12 11.90 11.89
CA THR A 18 -10.36 13.12 12.10
C THR A 18 -8.94 12.83 12.58
N LEU A 19 -8.04 13.78 12.31
CA LEU A 19 -6.69 13.76 12.85
C LEU A 19 -6.67 14.55 14.14
N ALA A 20 -6.18 13.93 15.21
CA ALA A 20 -5.90 14.59 16.48
C ALA A 20 -4.38 14.63 16.69
N GLU A 21 -3.65 15.34 15.80
CA GLU A 21 -2.17 15.27 15.73
C GLU A 21 -1.47 15.70 17.02
N GLU A 22 -2.10 16.53 17.86
CA GLU A 22 -1.57 16.89 19.18
C GLU A 22 -1.53 15.69 20.15
N ARG A 23 -2.48 14.76 20.02
CA ARG A 23 -2.60 13.56 20.87
C ARG A 23 -1.95 12.34 20.23
N PHE A 24 -2.08 12.22 18.92
CA PHE A 24 -1.56 11.13 18.11
C PHE A 24 -0.72 11.73 16.96
N PRO A 25 0.53 12.13 17.23
CA PRO A 25 1.36 12.73 16.19
C PRO A 25 1.71 11.72 15.09
N ASP A 26 1.84 12.23 13.86
CA ASP A 26 2.31 11.45 12.71
C ASP A 26 3.80 11.14 12.87
N ALA A 27 4.10 9.96 13.44
CA ALA A 27 5.48 9.52 13.67
C ALA A 27 6.14 8.92 12.43
N ASP A 28 5.40 8.70 11.32
CA ASP A 28 5.95 8.02 10.15
C ASP A 28 6.44 9.01 9.09
N ALA A 29 7.72 9.38 9.24
CA ALA A 29 8.40 10.28 8.29
C ALA A 29 8.78 9.61 6.96
N ARG A 30 8.68 8.27 6.86
CA ARG A 30 9.22 7.50 5.72
C ARG A 30 8.40 7.64 4.45
N TYR A 31 7.21 8.23 4.52
CA TYR A 31 6.33 8.38 3.36
C TYR A 31 6.41 9.78 2.76
N VAL A 32 6.70 9.84 1.47
CA VAL A 32 6.57 11.05 0.65
C VAL A 32 5.11 11.18 0.21
N LEU A 33 4.34 12.02 0.90
CA LEU A 33 2.87 12.10 0.73
C LEU A 33 2.42 12.30 -0.74
N PRO A 34 3.01 13.21 -1.54
CA PRO A 34 2.64 13.33 -2.96
C PRO A 34 2.82 12.03 -3.75
N HIS A 35 3.89 11.28 -3.50
CA HIS A 35 4.17 10.01 -4.17
C HIS A 35 3.19 8.91 -3.71
N LEU A 36 2.81 8.93 -2.43
CA LEU A 36 1.81 8.02 -1.88
C LEU A 36 0.41 8.28 -2.46
N ILE A 37 0.04 9.55 -2.65
CA ILE A 37 -1.21 9.95 -3.32
C ILE A 37 -1.22 9.41 -4.74
N GLU A 38 -0.13 9.59 -5.49
CA GLU A 38 -0.02 9.11 -6.86
C GLU A 38 -0.09 7.58 -6.93
N PHE A 39 0.57 6.86 -6.00
CA PHE A 39 0.47 5.41 -5.89
C PHE A 39 -0.99 4.94 -5.68
N TYR A 40 -1.73 5.56 -4.76
CA TYR A 40 -3.13 5.21 -4.49
C TYR A 40 -4.14 5.82 -5.47
N ARG A 41 -3.71 6.70 -6.37
CA ARG A 41 -4.51 7.14 -7.51
C ARG A 41 -4.70 6.00 -8.51
N VAL A 42 -3.66 5.19 -8.70
CA VAL A 42 -3.64 4.06 -9.65
C VAL A 42 -3.89 2.71 -8.98
N SER A 43 -3.60 2.57 -7.68
CA SER A 43 -3.95 1.38 -6.89
C SER A 43 -5.41 1.42 -6.43
N ALA A 44 -6.07 0.25 -6.40
CA ALA A 44 -7.49 0.14 -6.07
C ALA A 44 -7.78 0.30 -4.57
N ALA A 45 -6.86 -0.07 -3.68
CA ALA A 45 -7.11 -0.14 -2.24
C ALA A 45 -6.07 0.65 -1.44
N ILE A 46 -6.55 1.57 -0.60
CA ILE A 46 -5.75 2.22 0.44
C ILE A 46 -5.79 1.34 1.70
N PRO A 47 -4.64 1.07 2.36
CA PRO A 47 -4.61 0.34 3.61
C PRO A 47 -5.51 0.97 4.68
N PRO A 48 -6.06 0.16 5.60
CA PRO A 48 -6.85 0.70 6.70
C PRO A 48 -5.99 1.59 7.61
N VAL A 49 -6.62 2.61 8.19
CA VAL A 49 -6.04 3.37 9.31
C VAL A 49 -6.40 2.69 10.63
N HIS A 50 -5.60 2.91 11.67
CA HIS A 50 -5.99 2.53 13.02
C HIS A 50 -6.56 3.74 13.74
N GLY A 51 -7.66 3.55 14.46
CA GLY A 51 -8.28 4.62 15.21
C GLY A 51 -8.92 4.17 16.52
N VAL A 52 -9.32 5.16 17.29
CA VAL A 52 -10.15 5.03 18.50
C VAL A 52 -11.42 5.84 18.31
N ILE A 53 -12.52 5.41 18.93
CA ILE A 53 -13.77 6.17 18.89
C ILE A 53 -13.77 7.14 20.07
N GLU A 54 -14.08 8.40 19.82
CA GLU A 54 -14.23 9.43 20.85
C GLU A 54 -15.25 10.47 20.38
N ASP A 55 -16.20 10.82 21.23
CA ASP A 55 -17.26 11.80 20.92
C ASP A 55 -18.00 11.53 19.60
N GLY A 56 -18.16 10.25 19.27
CA GLY A 56 -18.80 9.80 18.04
C GLY A 56 -17.99 10.07 16.77
N GLN A 57 -16.69 10.30 16.88
CA GLN A 57 -15.74 10.39 15.77
C GLN A 57 -14.69 9.30 15.90
N ILE A 58 -14.01 8.97 14.81
CA ILE A 58 -12.80 8.17 14.80
C ILE A 58 -11.61 9.11 14.82
N LEU A 59 -10.82 9.04 15.87
CA LEU A 59 -9.53 9.70 15.94
C LEU A 59 -8.48 8.73 15.38
N VAL A 60 -7.75 9.17 14.34
CA VAL A 60 -6.66 8.37 13.76
C VAL A 60 -5.51 8.30 14.75
N VAL A 61 -5.07 7.08 15.06
CA VAL A 61 -3.92 6.77 15.92
C VAL A 61 -2.69 6.39 15.08
N SER A 62 -2.89 5.69 13.96
CA SER A 62 -1.82 5.41 12.99
C SER A 62 -2.35 5.26 11.57
N GLY A 63 -1.47 5.41 10.58
CA GLY A 63 -1.85 5.49 9.17
C GLY A 63 -2.21 6.91 8.71
N HIS A 64 -1.74 7.95 9.40
CA HIS A 64 -1.99 9.36 9.08
C HIS A 64 -1.80 9.68 7.59
N LYS A 65 -0.72 9.19 6.98
CA LYS A 65 -0.42 9.38 5.55
C LYS A 65 -1.45 8.70 4.63
N TYR A 66 -1.95 7.52 5.01
CA TYR A 66 -3.02 6.85 4.28
C TYR A 66 -4.34 7.62 4.36
N TYR A 67 -4.66 8.16 5.54
CA TYR A 67 -5.84 9.02 5.70
C TYR A 67 -5.73 10.30 4.86
N LYS A 68 -4.58 10.99 4.94
CA LYS A 68 -4.29 12.18 4.12
C LYS A 68 -4.37 11.87 2.63
N ALA A 69 -3.84 10.73 2.19
CA ALA A 69 -3.94 10.29 0.79
C ALA A 69 -5.38 10.00 0.37
N ALA A 70 -6.17 9.33 1.21
CA ALA A 70 -7.58 9.06 0.96
C ALA A 70 -8.39 10.35 0.78
N LEU A 71 -8.18 11.35 1.66
CA LEU A 71 -8.82 12.66 1.54
C LEU A 71 -8.41 13.40 0.27
N ALA A 72 -7.10 13.42 -0.05
CA ALA A 72 -6.60 14.07 -1.26
C ALA A 72 -7.16 13.44 -2.56
N LEU A 73 -7.45 12.14 -2.53
CA LEU A 73 -8.07 11.40 -3.63
C LEU A 73 -9.60 11.48 -3.63
N GLY A 74 -10.21 12.23 -2.69
CA GLY A 74 -11.67 12.38 -2.61
C GLY A 74 -12.40 11.09 -2.23
N ARG A 75 -11.76 10.17 -1.50
CA ARG A 75 -12.42 8.94 -1.05
C ARG A 75 -13.52 9.29 -0.04
N SER A 76 -14.75 8.86 -0.33
CA SER A 76 -15.92 9.13 0.51
C SER A 76 -15.99 8.25 1.76
N SER A 77 -15.29 7.11 1.74
CA SER A 77 -15.19 6.18 2.85
C SER A 77 -13.78 5.61 2.95
N MET A 78 -13.43 5.13 4.13
CA MET A 78 -12.15 4.50 4.41
C MET A 78 -12.32 3.37 5.42
N ARG A 79 -11.51 2.33 5.26
CA ARG A 79 -11.43 1.24 6.22
C ARG A 79 -10.66 1.67 7.47
N VAL A 80 -11.21 1.36 8.63
CA VAL A 80 -10.62 1.66 9.93
C VAL A 80 -10.56 0.40 10.78
N ILE A 81 -9.40 0.13 11.37
CA ILE A 81 -9.22 -0.84 12.44
C ILE A 81 -9.39 -0.10 13.76
N VAL A 82 -10.53 -0.30 14.41
CA VAL A 82 -10.85 0.31 15.70
C VAL A 82 -10.30 -0.58 16.81
N ARG A 83 -9.48 0.01 17.68
CA ARG A 83 -9.06 -0.60 18.95
C ARG A 83 -9.91 0.01 20.06
N SER A 84 -10.93 -0.69 20.55
CA SER A 84 -11.75 -0.22 21.66
C SER A 84 -11.75 -1.23 22.81
N ALA A 85 -11.64 -0.73 24.04
CA ALA A 85 -11.91 -1.52 25.24
C ALA A 85 -13.42 -1.58 25.58
N ASP A 86 -14.21 -0.67 25.01
CA ASP A 86 -15.66 -0.56 25.22
C ASP A 86 -16.43 -1.01 23.96
N THR A 87 -17.14 -2.14 24.09
CA THR A 87 -17.98 -2.69 23.02
C THR A 87 -19.22 -1.84 22.75
N ASP A 88 -19.79 -1.19 23.77
CA ASP A 88 -20.98 -0.36 23.63
C ASP A 88 -20.68 0.91 22.85
N GLN A 89 -19.45 1.42 22.97
CA GLN A 89 -18.99 2.54 22.15
C GLN A 89 -18.91 2.15 20.65
N VAL A 90 -18.41 0.96 20.36
CA VAL A 90 -18.32 0.45 18.97
C VAL A 90 -19.72 0.23 18.40
N ASP A 91 -20.64 -0.38 19.14
CA ASP A 91 -21.99 -0.65 18.65
C ASP A 91 -22.81 0.63 18.45
N ARG A 92 -22.68 1.61 19.34
CA ARG A 92 -23.27 2.95 19.13
C ARG A 92 -22.71 3.64 17.90
N PHE A 93 -21.41 3.53 17.64
CA PHE A 93 -20.80 4.12 16.46
C PHE A 93 -21.22 3.40 15.17
N ARG A 94 -21.34 2.06 15.20
CA ARG A 94 -21.83 1.24 14.07
C ARG A 94 -23.27 1.54 13.69
N ALA A 95 -24.09 2.02 14.62
CA ALA A 95 -25.46 2.43 14.33
C ALA A 95 -25.54 3.73 13.50
N LYS A 96 -24.41 4.43 13.26
CA LYS A 96 -24.40 5.64 12.44
C LYS A 96 -24.60 5.32 10.95
N PRO A 97 -25.30 6.19 10.19
CA PRO A 97 -25.48 6.00 8.76
C PRO A 97 -24.16 5.88 8.00
N GLY A 98 -24.06 4.89 7.12
CA GLY A 98 -22.90 4.67 6.26
C GLY A 98 -21.73 3.95 6.92
N VAL A 99 -21.78 3.65 8.22
CA VAL A 99 -20.78 2.81 8.89
C VAL A 99 -21.14 1.35 8.70
N THR A 100 -20.23 0.55 8.14
CA THR A 100 -20.44 -0.89 7.92
C THR A 100 -19.39 -1.71 8.65
N LEU A 101 -19.82 -2.83 9.23
CA LEU A 101 -18.90 -3.83 9.76
C LEU A 101 -18.27 -4.58 8.58
N VAL A 102 -16.95 -4.70 8.61
CA VAL A 102 -16.20 -5.47 7.62
C VAL A 102 -15.99 -6.89 8.14
N ASP A 103 -16.47 -7.89 7.41
CA ASP A 103 -16.17 -9.29 7.69
C ASP A 103 -14.73 -9.59 7.24
N VAL A 104 -13.81 -9.57 8.21
CA VAL A 104 -12.38 -9.85 7.98
C VAL A 104 -12.17 -11.29 7.53
N ASP A 105 -12.99 -12.23 7.97
CA ASP A 105 -12.86 -13.63 7.55
C ASP A 105 -13.34 -13.82 6.12
N GLU A 106 -14.36 -13.08 5.67
CA GLU A 106 -14.72 -13.01 4.26
C GLU A 106 -13.59 -12.44 3.40
N ILE A 107 -12.99 -11.31 3.82
CA ILE A 107 -11.84 -10.72 3.11
C ILE A 107 -10.69 -11.73 3.04
N ARG A 108 -10.34 -12.36 4.16
CA ARG A 108 -9.28 -13.38 4.21
C ARG A 108 -9.59 -14.57 3.32
N ARG A 109 -10.84 -15.05 3.30
CA ARG A 109 -11.24 -16.17 2.42
C ARG A 109 -11.10 -15.80 0.95
N ARG A 110 -11.49 -14.58 0.58
CA ARG A 110 -11.36 -14.06 -0.79
C ARG A 110 -9.89 -13.91 -1.18
N GLU A 111 -9.07 -13.31 -0.32
CA GLU A 111 -7.67 -13.00 -0.63
C GLU A 111 -6.74 -14.22 -0.54
N ARG A 112 -6.95 -15.14 0.43
CA ARG A 112 -6.15 -16.38 0.52
C ARG A 112 -6.53 -17.45 -0.49
N GLY A 113 -7.65 -17.27 -1.19
CA GLY A 113 -8.08 -18.18 -2.25
C GLY A 113 -7.26 -18.01 -3.53
N GLU A 114 -6.56 -16.89 -3.68
CA GLU A 114 -5.77 -16.59 -4.86
C GLU A 114 -4.31 -17.03 -4.64
N PRO A 115 -3.79 -18.01 -5.41
CA PRO A 115 -2.40 -18.46 -5.28
C PRO A 115 -1.39 -17.39 -5.72
N GLU A 116 -1.86 -16.40 -6.49
CA GLU A 116 -1.05 -15.37 -7.13
C GLU A 116 -1.69 -13.99 -6.92
N VAL A 117 -0.86 -12.97 -6.78
CA VAL A 117 -1.29 -11.58 -6.60
C VAL A 117 -0.57 -10.67 -7.57
N ASP A 118 -1.28 -9.66 -8.08
CA ASP A 118 -0.68 -8.55 -8.82
C ASP A 118 -0.19 -7.48 -7.85
N LEU A 119 1.11 -7.21 -7.89
CA LEU A 119 1.75 -6.15 -7.12
C LEU A 119 2.10 -5.00 -8.06
N LEU A 120 1.61 -3.80 -7.75
CA LEU A 120 2.03 -2.58 -8.42
C LEU A 120 3.37 -2.10 -7.83
N HIS A 121 4.32 -1.85 -8.70
CA HIS A 121 5.60 -1.23 -8.41
C HIS A 121 5.64 0.15 -9.06
N LEU A 122 5.85 1.20 -8.27
CA LEU A 122 5.92 2.58 -8.72
C LEU A 122 7.14 3.26 -8.10
N PHE A 123 8.08 3.66 -8.95
CA PHE A 123 9.30 4.36 -8.57
C PHE A 123 9.19 5.84 -8.93
N PHE A 124 9.64 6.71 -8.03
CA PHE A 124 9.77 8.14 -8.26
C PHE A 124 11.24 8.53 -8.24
N PHE A 125 11.65 9.34 -9.21
CA PHE A 125 13.03 9.75 -9.40
C PHE A 125 13.20 11.25 -9.20
N ALA A 126 14.42 11.69 -8.91
CA ALA A 126 14.72 13.12 -8.78
C ALA A 126 14.49 13.88 -10.10
N GLU A 127 14.72 13.21 -11.23
CA GLU A 127 14.52 13.71 -12.58
C GLU A 127 13.93 12.60 -13.46
N PRO A 128 13.21 12.94 -14.55
CA PRO A 128 12.75 11.94 -15.52
C PRO A 128 13.92 11.10 -16.05
N LEU A 129 13.73 9.78 -16.13
CA LEU A 129 14.76 8.89 -16.66
C LEU A 129 15.05 9.18 -18.14
N THR A 130 16.33 9.24 -18.47
CA THR A 130 16.82 9.21 -19.86
C THR A 130 16.60 7.83 -20.50
N GLU A 131 16.63 7.74 -21.83
CA GLU A 131 16.48 6.45 -22.53
C GLU A 131 17.52 5.39 -22.10
N ALA A 132 18.75 5.81 -21.81
CA ALA A 132 19.78 4.91 -21.29
C ALA A 132 19.42 4.37 -19.89
N GLN A 133 18.89 5.22 -19.01
CA GLN A 133 18.44 4.82 -17.69
C GLN A 133 17.17 3.96 -17.73
N LYS A 134 16.23 4.23 -18.66
CA LYS A 134 15.06 3.37 -18.90
C LYS A 134 15.50 1.96 -19.35
N THR A 135 16.44 1.89 -20.29
CA THR A 135 17.01 0.61 -20.74
C THR A 135 17.65 -0.17 -19.59
N GLU A 136 18.40 0.53 -18.73
CA GLU A 136 19.03 -0.09 -17.57
C GLU A 136 18.01 -0.49 -16.49
N PHE A 137 16.94 0.28 -16.32
CA PHE A 137 15.82 -0.05 -15.44
C PHE A 137 15.15 -1.34 -15.90
N ASP A 138 14.78 -1.41 -17.18
CA ASP A 138 14.21 -2.62 -17.78
C ASP A 138 15.15 -3.82 -17.58
N ARG A 139 16.43 -3.64 -17.88
CA ARG A 139 17.43 -4.70 -17.74
C ARG A 139 17.52 -5.20 -16.31
N ARG A 140 17.54 -4.33 -15.30
CA ARG A 140 17.69 -4.75 -13.89
C ARG A 140 16.41 -5.30 -13.29
N PHE A 141 15.28 -4.63 -13.51
CA PHE A 141 14.02 -4.97 -12.83
C PHE A 141 13.21 -6.00 -13.61
N VAL A 142 13.07 -5.88 -14.93
CA VAL A 142 12.30 -6.86 -15.73
C VAL A 142 13.04 -8.19 -15.80
N SER A 143 14.36 -8.16 -16.03
CA SER A 143 15.14 -9.42 -16.07
C SER A 143 15.23 -10.11 -14.72
N PHE A 144 15.16 -9.36 -13.61
CA PHE A 144 15.10 -9.96 -12.27
C PHE A 144 13.86 -10.85 -12.11
N PHE A 145 12.67 -10.36 -12.44
CA PHE A 145 11.45 -11.15 -12.35
C PHE A 145 11.43 -12.30 -13.36
N ARG A 146 11.94 -12.09 -14.58
CA ARG A 146 12.13 -13.19 -15.56
C ARG A 146 13.04 -14.30 -15.04
N ALA A 147 14.15 -13.96 -14.39
CA ALA A 147 15.08 -14.96 -13.84
C ALA A 147 14.50 -15.74 -12.64
N LEU A 148 13.51 -15.19 -11.93
CA LEU A 148 12.81 -15.92 -10.88
C LEU A 148 11.93 -17.04 -11.45
N VAL A 149 11.27 -16.81 -12.59
CA VAL A 149 10.49 -17.83 -13.31
C VAL A 149 11.34 -19.08 -13.55
N ASP A 150 12.55 -18.89 -14.11
CA ASP A 150 13.46 -19.96 -14.49
C ASP A 150 13.93 -20.79 -13.29
N ARG A 151 14.05 -20.16 -12.11
CA ARG A 151 14.52 -20.82 -10.88
C ARG A 151 13.42 -21.62 -10.17
N CYS A 152 12.16 -21.22 -10.30
CA CYS A 152 11.04 -21.86 -9.62
C CYS A 152 10.56 -23.13 -10.34
N GLY A 153 11.01 -23.39 -11.57
CA GLY A 153 10.73 -24.64 -12.31
C GLY A 153 9.26 -24.87 -12.64
N GLN A 154 8.40 -23.89 -12.38
CA GLN A 154 6.98 -23.93 -12.70
C GLN A 154 6.80 -23.30 -14.09
N GLY A 155 6.50 -24.15 -15.07
CA GLY A 155 6.24 -23.71 -16.43
C GLY A 155 4.97 -22.86 -16.49
N GLY A 156 5.14 -21.53 -16.58
CA GLY A 156 4.09 -20.59 -16.96
C GLY A 156 3.74 -19.53 -15.91
N GLU A 157 3.77 -18.27 -16.36
CA GLU A 157 3.16 -17.04 -15.79
C GLU A 157 3.56 -16.55 -14.38
N LEU A 158 4.15 -17.38 -13.53
CA LEU A 158 4.63 -16.96 -12.21
C LEU A 158 5.82 -16.00 -12.37
N PHE A 159 5.68 -14.75 -11.91
CA PHE A 159 6.62 -13.63 -12.11
C PHE A 159 6.65 -13.06 -13.53
N HIS A 160 5.54 -12.43 -13.94
CA HIS A 160 5.46 -11.66 -15.19
C HIS A 160 5.28 -10.16 -14.94
N VAL A 161 6.06 -9.33 -15.67
CA VAL A 161 5.94 -7.87 -15.66
C VAL A 161 4.91 -7.41 -16.70
N LYS A 162 3.88 -6.69 -16.26
CA LYS A 162 2.82 -6.09 -17.10
C LYS A 162 2.83 -4.58 -16.96
N ASP A 163 2.26 -3.89 -17.94
CA ASP A 163 1.97 -2.45 -17.90
C ASP A 163 3.17 -1.57 -17.50
N LEU A 164 4.36 -1.92 -18.01
CA LEU A 164 5.55 -1.10 -17.83
C LEU A 164 5.33 0.26 -18.51
N GLY A 165 5.45 1.32 -17.72
CA GLY A 165 5.25 2.69 -18.16
C GLY A 165 6.24 3.65 -17.53
N TYR A 166 6.51 4.74 -18.24
CA TYR A 166 7.37 5.84 -17.81
C TYR A 166 6.59 7.15 -17.93
N SER A 167 6.68 8.01 -16.93
CA SER A 167 6.02 9.31 -16.91
C SER A 167 7.03 10.42 -16.69
N GLU A 168 7.22 11.26 -17.71
CA GLU A 168 8.05 12.47 -17.59
C GLU A 168 7.42 13.50 -16.66
N LYS A 169 6.08 13.60 -16.65
CA LYS A 169 5.34 14.56 -15.83
C LYS A 169 5.57 14.34 -14.33
N THR A 170 5.60 13.08 -13.90
CA THR A 170 5.75 12.70 -12.49
C THR A 170 7.15 12.13 -12.19
N ALA A 171 8.08 12.19 -13.15
CA ALA A 171 9.41 11.57 -13.07
C ALA A 171 9.34 10.16 -12.45
N SER A 172 8.54 9.27 -13.06
CA SER A 172 8.25 7.95 -12.47
C SER A 172 8.30 6.80 -13.48
N ALA A 173 8.48 5.59 -12.95
CA ALA A 173 8.36 4.33 -13.68
C ALA A 173 7.40 3.41 -12.92
N SER A 174 6.46 2.79 -13.62
CA SER A 174 5.47 1.88 -13.04
C SER A 174 5.44 0.56 -13.77
N PHE A 175 5.20 -0.53 -13.06
CA PHE A 175 4.87 -1.82 -13.65
C PHE A 175 4.13 -2.70 -12.65
N VAL A 176 3.41 -3.70 -13.15
CA VAL A 176 2.72 -4.71 -12.33
C VAL A 176 3.48 -6.02 -12.41
N VAL A 177 3.67 -6.70 -11.28
CA VAL A 177 4.25 -8.04 -11.23
C VAL A 177 3.25 -9.00 -10.64
N ARG A 178 3.01 -10.13 -11.33
CA ARG A 178 2.27 -11.24 -10.76
C ARG A 178 3.20 -12.17 -9.98
N VAL A 179 3.00 -12.33 -8.67
CA VAL A 179 3.85 -13.16 -7.79
C VAL A 179 3.01 -14.13 -6.96
N PRO A 180 3.57 -15.25 -6.47
CA PRO A 180 2.89 -16.09 -5.49
C PRO A 180 2.55 -15.30 -4.22
N ALA A 181 1.32 -15.45 -3.70
CA ALA A 181 0.84 -14.67 -2.57
C ALA A 181 1.66 -14.87 -1.28
N GLU A 182 2.21 -16.08 -1.08
CA GLU A 182 2.92 -16.48 0.15
C GLU A 182 4.46 -16.42 0.04
N ASP A 183 5.01 -16.24 -1.17
CA ASP A 183 6.46 -16.22 -1.38
C ASP A 183 7.00 -14.78 -1.45
N GLN A 184 7.76 -14.39 -0.43
CA GLN A 184 8.53 -13.14 -0.40
C GLN A 184 10.04 -13.35 -0.39
N GLY A 185 10.53 -14.56 -0.70
CA GLY A 185 11.96 -14.88 -0.74
C GLY A 185 12.75 -14.03 -1.73
N TRP A 186 12.08 -13.47 -2.74
CA TRP A 186 12.65 -12.57 -3.75
C TRP A 186 12.86 -11.13 -3.24
N TYR A 187 12.12 -10.69 -2.21
CA TYR A 187 12.01 -9.28 -1.84
C TYR A 187 13.34 -8.65 -1.40
N SER A 188 14.16 -9.39 -0.65
CA SER A 188 15.48 -8.90 -0.20
C SER A 188 16.43 -8.63 -1.37
N SER A 189 16.45 -9.51 -2.37
CA SER A 189 17.26 -9.35 -3.57
C SER A 189 16.75 -8.19 -4.43
N TYR A 190 15.43 -8.05 -4.52
CA TYR A 190 14.78 -6.94 -5.20
C TYR A 190 15.15 -5.59 -4.59
N LEU A 191 15.12 -5.47 -3.25
CA LEU A 191 15.59 -4.27 -2.56
C LEU A 191 17.07 -3.98 -2.84
N GLY A 192 17.91 -5.02 -2.91
CA GLY A 192 19.31 -4.88 -3.29
C GLY A 192 19.49 -4.28 -4.68
N ILE A 193 18.68 -4.69 -5.65
CA ILE A 193 18.67 -4.13 -7.00
C ILE A 193 18.23 -2.67 -6.99
N SER A 194 17.16 -2.33 -6.24
CA SER A 194 16.70 -0.95 -6.09
C SER A 194 17.79 -0.04 -5.54
N LYS A 195 18.47 -0.46 -4.47
CA LYS A 195 19.59 0.30 -3.87
C LYS A 195 20.78 0.46 -4.83
N ALA A 196 21.10 -0.58 -5.59
CA ALA A 196 22.18 -0.49 -6.58
C ALA A 196 21.81 0.46 -7.72
N PHE A 197 20.56 0.42 -8.21
CA PHE A 197 20.09 1.33 -9.25
C PHE A 197 20.10 2.79 -8.77
N ASP A 198 19.61 3.05 -7.55
CA ASP A 198 19.65 4.37 -6.91
C ASP A 198 21.07 4.97 -6.89
N ARG A 199 22.04 4.16 -6.46
CA ARG A 199 23.44 4.60 -6.34
C ARG A 199 24.16 4.78 -7.68
N GLU A 200 23.86 3.94 -8.66
CA GLU A 200 24.69 3.79 -9.87
C GLU A 200 24.09 4.42 -11.12
N VAL A 201 22.77 4.61 -11.17
CA VAL A 201 22.04 4.90 -12.42
C VAL A 201 21.21 6.17 -12.32
N ALA A 202 20.28 6.22 -11.36
CA ALA A 202 19.41 7.39 -11.15
C ALA A 202 18.88 7.40 -9.72
N GLN A 203 18.86 8.59 -9.11
CA GLN A 203 18.38 8.78 -7.75
C GLN A 203 16.87 8.47 -7.65
N ILE A 204 16.53 7.50 -6.81
CA ILE A 204 15.16 7.14 -6.44
C ILE A 204 14.77 7.93 -5.20
N LEU A 205 13.74 8.76 -5.32
CA LEU A 205 13.18 9.50 -4.19
C LEU A 205 12.28 8.63 -3.33
N SER A 206 11.46 7.76 -3.95
CA SER A 206 10.65 6.80 -3.21
C SER A 206 10.21 5.63 -4.09
N PHE A 207 9.84 4.53 -3.42
CA PHE A 207 9.23 3.35 -4.00
C PHE A 207 7.86 3.12 -3.34
N ASN A 208 6.79 3.07 -4.13
CA ASN A 208 5.40 2.99 -3.67
C ASN A 208 5.04 4.06 -2.61
N GLY A 209 5.67 5.24 -2.73
CA GLY A 209 5.50 6.35 -1.80
C GLY A 209 6.34 6.27 -0.52
N HIS A 210 7.10 5.20 -0.30
CA HIS A 210 8.01 5.03 0.83
C HIS A 210 9.46 5.33 0.42
N GLU A 211 10.18 6.13 1.20
CA GLU A 211 11.61 6.39 0.99
C GLU A 211 12.39 5.07 0.98
N LEU A 212 13.38 4.94 0.11
CA LEU A 212 14.19 3.72 0.14
C LEU A 212 14.98 3.66 1.46
N PRO A 213 14.92 2.52 2.19
CA PRO A 213 15.72 2.32 3.39
C PRO A 213 17.20 2.05 3.06
#